data_AF-A0AAV6I8B3-F1
#
_entry.id   AF-A0AAV6I8B3-F1
#
_cell.length_a   1.000
_cell.length_b   1.000
_cell.length_c   1.000
_cell.angle_alpha   90.00
_cell.angle_beta   90.00
_cell.angle_gamma   90.00
#
_symmetry.space_group_name_H-M   'P 1'
#
loop_
_entity.id
_entity.type
_entity.pdbx_description
1 polymer ?
#
loop_
_entity_poly.entity_id
_entity_poly.type
_entity_poly.pdbx_seq_one_letter_code
_entity_poly.pdbx_strand_id
1 'polypeptide(L)'
;MRPSLTVKNPGRRFLGCVNYKKNNGCNFFVWVDPPTCERGLEYAKIMQAKKEELERGIQKLEKENDALFVKITESIEINVKLAGQTGPRKTTNRLTNMTTLVVVVIVVFVVCVLVSSVKHTHGNKPLYLV
;
A
#
# COMPACT_ATOMS: atom_id res chain seq x y z
N MET A 1 -13.69 -45.79 -11.96
CA MET A 1 -13.54 -46.18 -10.54
C MET A 1 -13.24 -44.91 -9.73
N ARG A 2 -13.86 -44.73 -8.55
CA ARG A 2 -13.71 -43.50 -7.73
C ARG A 2 -13.43 -43.88 -6.26
N PRO A 3 -12.56 -43.16 -5.53
CA PRO A 3 -12.40 -43.36 -4.09
C PRO A 3 -13.51 -42.63 -3.31
N SER A 4 -13.93 -43.20 -2.18
CA SER A 4 -14.74 -42.49 -1.19
C SER A 4 -13.87 -41.53 -0.39
N LEU A 5 -14.33 -40.30 -0.24
CA LEU A 5 -13.72 -39.26 0.60
C LEU A 5 -14.43 -39.13 1.96
N THR A 6 -15.34 -40.04 2.26
CA THR A 6 -16.05 -40.07 3.54
C THR A 6 -15.16 -40.68 4.61
N VAL A 7 -15.34 -40.19 5.85
CA VAL A 7 -14.58 -40.65 7.02
C VAL A 7 -14.89 -42.11 7.37
N LYS A 8 -16.10 -42.58 6.99
CA LYS A 8 -16.52 -43.97 7.19
C LYS A 8 -15.93 -44.95 6.17
N ASN A 9 -15.48 -44.47 5.02
CA ASN A 9 -14.88 -45.30 3.97
C ASN A 9 -13.73 -44.54 3.29
N PRO A 10 -12.70 -44.12 4.04
CA PRO A 10 -11.66 -43.24 3.51
C PRO A 10 -10.84 -44.01 2.47
N GLY A 11 -10.74 -43.47 1.27
CA GLY A 11 -9.96 -44.03 0.17
C GLY A 11 -10.54 -45.29 -0.48
N ARG A 12 -11.57 -45.92 0.10
CA ARG A 12 -12.19 -47.15 -0.42
C ARG A 12 -12.79 -46.92 -1.80
N ARG A 13 -12.43 -47.73 -2.79
CA ARG A 13 -12.87 -47.53 -4.17
C ARG A 13 -14.23 -48.15 -4.43
N PHE A 14 -15.04 -47.43 -5.21
CA PHE A 14 -16.33 -47.89 -5.71
C PHE A 14 -16.47 -47.68 -7.22
N LEU A 15 -17.34 -48.49 -7.82
CA LEU A 15 -17.93 -48.24 -9.14
C LEU A 15 -19.32 -47.68 -8.91
N GLY A 16 -19.68 -46.66 -9.69
CA GLY A 16 -21.00 -46.07 -9.61
C GLY A 16 -21.45 -45.51 -10.95
N CYS A 17 -22.75 -45.32 -11.10
CA CYS A 17 -23.36 -44.79 -12.32
C CYS A 17 -22.66 -43.49 -12.75
N VAL A 18 -22.30 -43.39 -14.03
CA VAL A 18 -21.71 -42.15 -14.59
C VAL A 18 -22.74 -41.02 -14.60
N ASN A 19 -24.02 -41.36 -14.81
CA ASN A 19 -25.15 -40.44 -14.87
C ASN A 19 -25.90 -40.27 -13.53
N TYR A 20 -25.33 -40.69 -12.39
CA TYR A 20 -25.98 -40.62 -11.05
C TYR A 20 -26.58 -39.25 -10.69
N LYS A 21 -25.99 -38.14 -11.17
CA LYS A 21 -26.45 -36.77 -10.89
C LYS A 21 -27.45 -36.20 -11.90
N LYS A 22 -27.83 -36.94 -12.94
CA LYS A 22 -28.77 -36.47 -13.98
C LYS A 22 -30.21 -36.84 -13.59
N ASN A 23 -31.19 -36.07 -14.07
CA ASN A 23 -32.59 -36.50 -14.03
C ASN A 23 -32.72 -37.84 -14.78
N ASN A 24 -33.34 -38.84 -14.13
CA ASN A 24 -33.35 -40.25 -14.55
C ASN A 24 -31.99 -40.98 -14.50
N GLY A 25 -31.04 -40.50 -13.68
CA GLY A 25 -29.81 -41.22 -13.38
C GLY A 25 -30.07 -42.56 -12.68
N CYS A 26 -29.17 -43.53 -12.87
CA CYS A 26 -29.25 -44.83 -12.21
C CYS A 26 -28.52 -44.81 -10.85
N ASN A 27 -29.02 -45.62 -9.91
CA ASN A 27 -28.44 -45.74 -8.56
C ASN A 27 -27.43 -46.88 -8.45
N PHE A 28 -26.86 -47.34 -9.58
CA PHE A 28 -25.83 -48.38 -9.57
C PHE A 28 -24.65 -47.95 -8.71
N PHE A 29 -24.29 -48.79 -7.74
CA PHE A 29 -23.17 -48.60 -6.84
C PHE A 29 -22.66 -49.95 -6.35
N VAL A 30 -21.34 -50.15 -6.38
CA VAL A 30 -20.70 -51.34 -5.78
C VAL A 30 -19.30 -51.00 -5.27
N TRP A 31 -18.95 -51.55 -4.12
CA TRP A 31 -17.60 -51.45 -3.56
C TRP A 31 -16.65 -52.40 -4.30
N VAL A 32 -15.46 -51.89 -4.64
CA VAL A 32 -14.39 -52.69 -5.26
C VAL A 32 -13.48 -53.27 -4.18
N ASP A 33 -13.10 -52.42 -3.23
CA ASP A 33 -12.21 -52.80 -2.14
C ASP A 33 -13.01 -53.35 -0.94
N PRO A 34 -12.39 -54.19 -0.09
CA PRO A 34 -12.97 -54.55 1.20
C PRO A 34 -13.16 -53.31 2.10
N PRO A 35 -13.94 -53.42 3.19
CA PRO A 35 -14.07 -52.34 4.16
C PRO A 35 -12.72 -51.84 4.67
N THR A 36 -12.61 -50.52 4.89
CA THR A 36 -11.40 -49.93 5.49
C THR A 36 -11.18 -50.51 6.89
N CYS A 37 -9.95 -50.88 7.22
CA CYS A 37 -9.60 -51.37 8.55
C CYS A 37 -9.78 -50.28 9.62
N GLU A 38 -9.95 -50.71 10.87
CA GLU A 38 -10.18 -49.82 12.01
C GLU A 38 -9.11 -48.73 12.16
N ARG A 39 -7.83 -49.09 12.02
CA ARG A 39 -6.72 -48.13 12.03
C ARG A 39 -6.85 -47.05 10.95
N GLY A 40 -7.31 -47.43 9.76
CA GLY A 40 -7.54 -46.47 8.67
C GLY A 40 -8.68 -45.50 8.96
N LEU A 41 -9.73 -45.96 9.65
CA LEU A 41 -10.84 -45.13 10.10
C LEU A 41 -10.40 -44.15 11.19
N GLU A 42 -9.64 -44.62 12.18
CA GLU A 42 -9.09 -43.78 13.25
C GLU A 42 -8.21 -42.66 12.67
N TYR A 43 -7.32 -43.00 11.73
CA TYR A 43 -6.49 -42.00 11.07
C TYR A 43 -7.32 -40.98 10.29
N ALA A 44 -8.37 -41.42 9.58
CA ALA A 44 -9.25 -40.51 8.85
C ALA A 44 -9.98 -39.52 9.77
N LYS A 45 -10.41 -39.96 10.96
CA LYS A 45 -11.01 -39.06 11.98
C LYS A 45 -10.01 -38.02 12.46
N ILE A 46 -8.77 -38.43 12.77
CA ILE A 46 -7.71 -37.51 13.21
C ILE A 46 -7.41 -36.47 12.12
N MET A 47 -7.30 -36.92 10.87
CA MET A 47 -7.03 -36.02 9.75
C MET A 47 -8.18 -35.05 9.48
N GLN A 48 -9.43 -35.50 9.64
CA GLN A 48 -10.58 -34.62 9.55
C GLN A 48 -10.55 -33.55 10.64
N ALA A 49 -10.31 -33.94 11.90
CA ALA A 49 -10.22 -32.99 13.01
C ALA A 49 -9.12 -31.94 12.79
N LYS A 50 -7.94 -32.37 12.33
CA LYS A 50 -6.84 -31.46 11.96
C LYS A 50 -7.21 -30.52 10.82
N LYS A 51 -7.90 -31.02 9.80
CA LYS A 51 -8.38 -30.20 8.70
C LYS A 51 -9.32 -29.11 9.19
N GLU A 52 -10.30 -29.46 10.02
CA GLU A 52 -11.26 -28.52 10.58
C GLU A 52 -10.58 -27.49 11.49
N GLU A 53 -9.56 -27.89 12.26
CA GLU A 53 -8.74 -26.97 13.06
C GLU A 53 -7.99 -25.96 12.19
N LEU A 54 -7.32 -26.42 11.13
CA LEU A 54 -6.60 -25.56 10.19
C LEU A 54 -7.55 -24.60 9.47
N GLU A 55 -8.71 -25.07 9.03
CA GLU A 55 -9.73 -24.24 8.38
C GLU A 55 -10.25 -23.14 9.32
N ARG A 56 -10.47 -23.44 10.60
CA ARG A 56 -10.81 -22.41 11.61
C ARG A 56 -9.68 -21.39 11.78
N GLY A 57 -8.42 -21.84 11.78
CA GLY A 57 -7.26 -20.98 11.87
C GLY A 57 -7.17 -20.01 10.67
N ILE A 58 -7.38 -20.52 9.46
CA ILE A 58 -7.41 -19.71 8.24
C ILE A 58 -8.51 -18.65 8.32
N GLN A 59 -9.74 -19.03 8.67
CA GLN A 59 -10.85 -18.08 8.81
C GLN A 59 -10.57 -16.97 9.83
N LYS A 60 -9.93 -17.33 10.95
CA LYS A 60 -9.53 -16.35 11.97
C LYS A 60 -8.51 -15.36 11.42
N LEU A 61 -7.47 -15.85 10.76
CA LEU A 61 -6.43 -15.02 10.16
C LEU A 61 -6.96 -14.12 9.05
N GLU A 62 -7.85 -14.63 8.20
CA GLU A 62 -8.52 -13.83 7.16
C GLU A 62 -9.29 -12.65 7.79
N LYS A 63 -10.06 -12.91 8.85
CA LYS A 63 -10.78 -11.87 9.58
C LYS A 63 -9.85 -10.84 10.23
N GLU A 64 -8.74 -11.28 10.81
CA GLU A 64 -7.73 -10.37 11.39
C GLU A 64 -7.07 -9.52 10.30
N ASN A 65 -6.79 -10.10 9.14
CA ASN A 65 -6.21 -9.41 8.00
C ASN A 65 -7.18 -8.34 7.46
N ASP A 66 -8.46 -8.67 7.29
CA ASP A 66 -9.50 -7.72 6.87
C ASP A 66 -9.61 -6.55 7.86
N ALA A 67 -9.60 -6.84 9.17
CA ALA A 67 -9.65 -5.81 10.20
C ALA A 67 -8.40 -4.91 10.18
N LEU A 68 -7.22 -5.47 9.89
CA LEU A 68 -5.99 -4.70 9.73
C LEU A 68 -6.03 -3.82 8.47
N PHE A 69 -6.55 -4.33 7.35
CA PHE A 69 -6.73 -3.55 6.12
C PHE A 69 -7.59 -2.31 6.34
N VAL A 70 -8.69 -2.43 7.09
CA VAL A 70 -9.54 -1.29 7.46
C VAL A 70 -8.73 -0.25 8.25
N LYS A 71 -8.03 -0.66 9.32
CA LYS A 71 -7.21 0.24 10.16
C LYS A 71 -6.10 0.93 9.38
N ILE A 72 -5.43 0.21 8.48
CA ILE A 72 -4.38 0.76 7.63
C ILE A 72 -4.98 1.82 6.70
N THR A 73 -6.12 1.54 6.09
CA THR A 73 -6.80 2.47 5.18
C THR A 73 -7.22 3.76 5.91
N GLU A 74 -7.80 3.64 7.10
CA GLU A 74 -8.14 4.79 7.95
C GLU A 74 -6.90 5.62 8.32
N SER A 75 -5.81 4.94 8.70
CA SER A 75 -4.54 5.60 9.04
C SER A 75 -3.93 6.35 7.84
N ILE A 76 -3.99 5.74 6.65
CA ILE A 76 -3.53 6.36 5.40
C ILE A 76 -4.39 7.60 5.10
N GLU A 77 -5.71 7.50 5.23
CA GLU A 77 -6.62 8.64 5.00
C GLU A 77 -6.30 9.82 5.93
N ILE A 78 -6.09 9.55 7.23
CA ILE A 78 -5.69 10.57 8.22
C ILE A 78 -4.36 11.22 7.80
N ASN A 79 -3.36 10.41 7.43
CA ASN A 79 -2.05 10.92 7.02
C ASN A 79 -2.13 11.79 5.75
N VAL A 80 -2.97 11.41 4.78
CA VAL A 80 -3.21 12.21 3.57
C VAL A 80 -3.86 13.55 3.92
N LYS A 81 -4.86 13.57 4.81
CA LYS A 81 -5.50 14.82 5.28
C LYS A 81 -4.50 15.74 5.97
N LEU A 82 -3.64 15.20 6.83
CA LEU A 82 -2.58 15.96 7.50
C LEU A 82 -1.56 16.51 6.49
N ALA A 83 -1.12 15.70 5.53
CA ALA A 83 -0.20 16.12 4.48
C ALA A 83 -0.77 17.24 3.60
N GLY A 84 -2.09 17.21 3.31
CA GLY A 84 -2.77 18.28 2.59
C GLY A 84 -2.88 19.59 3.38
N GLN A 85 -2.88 19.53 4.71
CA GLN A 85 -2.87 20.70 5.60
C GLN A 85 -1.47 21.28 5.82
N THR A 86 -0.42 20.45 5.74
CA THR A 86 0.96 20.92 5.64
C THR A 86 1.20 21.45 4.22
N GLY A 87 0.74 22.68 3.95
CA GLY A 87 1.09 23.40 2.73
C GLY A 87 2.61 23.46 2.54
N PRO A 88 3.11 23.79 1.33
CA PRO A 88 4.54 23.88 1.08
C PRO A 88 5.18 24.76 2.16
N ARG A 89 6.24 24.26 2.80
CA ARG A 89 7.04 25.01 3.78
C ARG A 89 7.43 26.33 3.13
N LYS A 90 6.77 27.43 3.50
CA LYS A 90 7.16 28.78 3.08
C LYS A 90 8.51 29.09 3.72
N THR A 91 9.59 28.71 3.06
CA THR A 91 10.93 29.16 3.40
C THR A 91 10.90 30.70 3.41
N THR A 92 11.32 31.28 4.52
CA THR A 92 10.84 32.59 4.96
C THR A 92 11.29 33.74 4.07
N ASN A 93 10.37 34.65 3.75
CA ASN A 93 10.60 35.91 3.00
C ASN A 93 11.57 36.90 3.68
N ARG A 94 12.15 36.56 4.84
CA ARG A 94 12.97 37.50 5.63
C ARG A 94 14.37 37.64 5.04
N LEU A 95 14.95 36.56 4.51
CA LEU A 95 16.26 36.60 3.87
C LEU A 95 16.19 37.32 2.53
N THR A 96 15.16 37.04 1.72
CA THR A 96 14.96 37.69 0.40
C THR A 96 14.79 39.20 0.54
N ASN A 97 13.93 39.66 1.46
CA ASN A 97 13.73 41.09 1.69
C ASN A 97 15.01 41.79 2.17
N MET A 98 15.79 41.14 3.03
CA MET A 98 17.07 41.70 3.50
C MET A 98 18.11 41.77 2.38
N THR A 99 18.23 40.72 1.55
CA THR A 99 19.12 40.76 0.37
C THR A 99 18.70 41.83 -0.62
N THR A 100 17.39 41.99 -0.90
CA THR A 100 16.90 43.01 -1.82
C THR A 100 17.24 44.42 -1.32
N LEU A 101 17.05 44.68 -0.02
CA LEU A 101 17.36 45.98 0.57
C LEU A 101 18.86 46.31 0.48
N VAL A 102 19.73 45.36 0.78
CA VAL A 102 21.19 45.54 0.68
C VAL A 102 21.61 45.86 -0.76
N VAL A 103 21.08 45.13 -1.75
CA VAL A 103 21.39 45.39 -3.18
C VAL A 103 20.94 46.79 -3.60
N VAL A 104 19.74 47.22 -3.22
CA VAL A 104 19.23 48.57 -3.53
C VAL A 104 20.13 49.65 -2.93
N VAL A 105 20.54 49.50 -1.67
CA VAL A 105 21.43 50.46 -0.99
C VAL A 105 22.78 50.56 -1.71
N ILE A 106 23.37 49.43 -2.11
CA ILE A 106 24.64 49.40 -2.85
C ILE A 106 24.50 50.11 -4.19
N VAL A 107 23.44 49.84 -4.95
CA VAL A 107 23.21 50.48 -6.26
C VAL A 107 23.04 51.99 -6.12
N VAL A 108 22.25 52.45 -5.14
CA VAL A 108 22.07 53.89 -4.88
C VAL A 108 23.40 54.54 -4.52
N PHE A 109 24.21 53.89 -3.67
CA PHE A 109 25.53 54.40 -3.30
C PHE A 109 26.45 54.54 -4.52
N VAL A 110 26.54 53.50 -5.36
CA VAL A 110 27.35 53.52 -6.58
C VAL A 110 26.89 54.64 -7.53
N VAL A 111 25.58 54.80 -7.73
CA VAL A 111 25.03 55.88 -8.57
C VAL A 111 25.39 57.25 -8.00
N CYS A 112 25.25 57.46 -6.69
CA CYS A 112 25.63 58.71 -6.03
C CYS A 112 27.12 59.03 -6.20
N VAL A 113 27.99 58.04 -6.05
CA VAL A 113 29.44 58.18 -6.28
C VAL A 113 29.70 58.56 -7.74
N LEU A 114 29.14 57.83 -8.71
CA LEU A 114 29.33 58.12 -10.13
C LEU A 114 28.83 59.51 -10.52
N VAL A 115 27.64 59.90 -10.06
CA VAL A 115 27.10 61.26 -10.30
C VAL A 115 27.99 62.32 -9.68
N SER A 116 28.54 62.08 -8.48
CA SER A 116 29.46 63.00 -7.82
C SER A 116 30.80 63.11 -8.55
N SER A 117 31.33 61.99 -9.05
CA SER A 117 32.54 61.96 -9.88
C SER A 117 32.34 62.65 -11.24
N VAL A 118 31.19 62.48 -11.89
CA VAL A 118 30.83 63.19 -13.12
C VAL A 118 30.68 64.69 -12.87
N LYS A 119 30.02 65.08 -11.78
CA LYS A 119 29.93 66.50 -11.39
C LYS A 119 31.29 67.12 -11.10
N HIS A 120 32.21 66.39 -10.47
CA HIS A 120 33.57 66.88 -10.22
C HIS A 120 34.39 67.04 -11.50
N THR A 121 34.23 66.14 -12.47
CA THR A 121 34.94 66.21 -13.77
C THR A 121 34.39 67.31 -14.69
N HIS A 122 33.09 67.62 -14.61
CA HIS A 122 32.48 68.70 -15.41
C HIS A 122 32.43 70.07 -14.70
N GLY A 123 32.47 70.10 -13.36
CA GLY A 123 32.37 71.31 -12.54
C GLY A 123 33.67 72.08 -12.31
N ASN A 124 34.82 71.49 -12.64
CA ASN A 124 36.14 72.12 -12.51
C ASN A 124 36.79 72.40 -13.88
N LYS A 125 36.04 72.98 -14.82
CA LYS A 125 36.66 73.69 -15.94
C LYS A 125 36.79 75.17 -15.56
N PRO A 126 37.97 75.66 -15.18
CA PRO A 126 38.15 77.08 -14.97
C PRO A 126 38.07 77.79 -16.32
N LEU A 127 37.09 78.69 -16.46
CA LEU A 127 37.02 79.65 -17.55
C LEU A 127 38.11 80.71 -17.32
N TYR A 128 39.29 80.50 -17.92
CA TYR A 128 40.27 81.55 -18.12
C TYR A 128 40.46 81.80 -19.63
N LEU A 129 40.11 83.03 -20.03
CA LEU A 129 40.56 83.86 -21.16
C LEU A 129 41.32 83.18 -22.33
N VAL A 130 40.79 83.31 -23.56
CA VAL A 130 41.15 84.31 -24.60
C VAL A 130 39.93 84.54 -25.48
#